data_AF-A0A7T7BNS0-F1
#
_entry.id   AF-A0A7T7BNS0-F1
#
_cell.length_a   1.000
_cell.length_b   1.000
_cell.length_c   1.000
_cell.angle_alpha   90.00
_cell.angle_beta   90.00
_cell.angle_gamma   90.00
#
_symmetry.space_group_name_H-M   'P 1'
#
loop_
_entity.id
_entity.type
_entity.pdbx_description
1 polymer ?
#
loop_
_entity_poly.entity_id
_entity_poly.type
_entity_poly.pdbx_seq_one_letter_code
_entity_poly.pdbx_strand_id
1 'polypeptide(L)'
;MGRWGWRLFESDQDLDVAIALSNDNLGITTGHWEHRLSAMVHQTDMLAPQEAVALYSTTEYAYSLANVTIPYVRQKLDTDNLGERMFTASRAMESDPDDLFQESKYRTIILGALMMRAGARINRADLQHLRDLVPQINCTSRRTIFEDHGFRAPGKAQFLAALDHYQPGVPRNFQDPSCFKCGKIEEDIGHKPLKCKKCNFAMYCSKVGKMKTKFSSRVLILHRTASVTSGANIE
;
A
#
# COMPACT_ATOMS: atom_id res chain seq x y z
N MET A 1 -2.14 -15.56 -8.33
CA MET A 1 -2.71 -14.40 -7.62
C MET A 1 -2.96 -13.28 -8.61
N GLY A 2 -4.11 -13.24 -9.30
CA GLY A 2 -4.21 -12.54 -10.60
C GLY A 2 -5.37 -11.57 -10.84
N ARG A 3 -6.18 -11.22 -9.83
CA ARG A 3 -7.38 -10.39 -10.07
C ARG A 3 -7.69 -9.31 -9.03
N TRP A 4 -7.02 -9.32 -7.87
CA TRP A 4 -7.50 -8.58 -6.69
C TRP A 4 -6.56 -7.48 -6.18
N GLY A 5 -5.49 -7.15 -6.90
CA GLY A 5 -4.48 -6.17 -6.44
C GLY A 5 -3.61 -6.72 -5.30
N TRP A 6 -2.53 -6.01 -5.01
CA TRP A 6 -1.52 -6.39 -4.02
C TRP A 6 -1.71 -5.64 -2.71
N ARG A 7 -1.40 -6.30 -1.59
CA ARG A 7 -1.29 -5.63 -0.30
C ARG A 7 0.03 -4.86 -0.25
N LEU A 8 0.20 -4.07 0.80
CA LEU A 8 1.41 -3.27 0.94
C LEU A 8 2.63 -4.18 1.13
N PHE A 9 3.72 -3.84 0.45
CA PHE A 9 4.97 -4.58 0.36
C PHE A 9 4.92 -5.88 -0.44
N GLU A 10 3.83 -6.15 -1.16
CA GLU A 10 3.74 -7.33 -2.03
C GLU A 10 4.11 -7.02 -3.49
N SER A 11 4.10 -5.75 -3.92
CA SER A 11 4.45 -5.35 -5.29
C SER A 11 5.92 -4.98 -5.47
N ASP A 12 6.41 -5.11 -6.70
CA ASP A 12 7.74 -4.68 -7.14
C ASP A 12 7.97 -3.18 -6.88
N GLN A 13 6.95 -2.35 -7.15
CA GLN A 13 7.00 -0.91 -6.92
C GLN A 13 7.37 -0.58 -5.46
N ASP A 14 6.79 -1.29 -4.49
CA ASP A 14 7.04 -1.02 -3.07
C ASP A 14 8.50 -1.35 -2.70
N LEU A 15 9.08 -2.35 -3.34
CA LEU A 15 10.49 -2.73 -3.18
C LEU A 15 11.42 -1.69 -3.80
N ASP A 16 11.16 -1.27 -5.04
CA ASP A 16 11.95 -0.24 -5.73
C ASP A 16 11.99 1.06 -4.94
N VAL A 17 10.84 1.49 -4.43
CA VAL A 17 10.73 2.69 -3.60
C VAL A 17 11.51 2.53 -2.29
N ALA A 18 11.46 1.36 -1.64
CA ALA A 18 12.22 1.09 -0.43
C ALA A 18 13.74 1.04 -0.66
N ILE A 19 14.18 0.56 -1.82
CA ILE A 19 15.59 0.58 -2.26
C ILE A 19 16.02 2.03 -2.49
N ALA A 20 15.22 2.81 -3.22
CA ALA A 20 15.48 4.22 -3.52
C ALA A 20 15.62 5.06 -2.23
N LEU A 21 14.78 4.81 -1.22
CA LEU A 21 14.88 5.44 0.09
C LEU A 21 16.21 5.19 0.81
N SER A 22 16.92 4.11 0.48
CA SER A 22 18.18 3.69 1.11
C SER A 22 19.44 4.09 0.32
N ASN A 23 19.30 4.66 -0.88
CA ASN A 23 20.42 4.96 -1.79
C ASN A 23 20.68 6.48 -1.88
N ASP A 24 20.60 7.21 -0.77
CA ASP A 24 20.85 8.66 -0.69
C ASP A 24 19.95 9.56 -1.56
N ASN A 25 18.89 9.02 -2.18
CA ASN A 25 17.94 9.80 -2.99
C ASN A 25 17.21 10.91 -2.22
N LEU A 26 17.27 10.88 -0.88
CA LEU A 26 16.74 11.92 0.01
C LEU A 26 17.80 12.95 0.43
N GLY A 27 19.02 12.87 -0.11
CA GLY A 27 20.16 13.70 0.35
C GLY A 27 20.59 13.39 1.78
N ILE A 28 20.18 12.24 2.32
CA ILE A 28 20.52 11.77 3.66
C ILE A 28 21.42 10.55 3.49
N THR A 29 22.69 10.69 3.87
CA THR A 29 23.64 9.57 3.86
C THR A 29 23.23 8.54 4.90
N THR A 30 22.54 7.49 4.47
CA THR A 30 22.37 6.29 5.29
C THR A 30 23.60 5.45 5.03
N GLY A 31 24.54 5.40 6.00
CA GLY A 31 25.74 4.58 5.88
C GLY A 31 25.42 3.09 5.64
N HIS A 32 26.43 2.23 5.56
CA HIS A 32 26.20 0.80 5.31
C HIS A 32 25.46 0.12 6.48
N TRP A 33 24.15 -0.05 6.33
CA TRP A 33 23.31 -0.81 7.25
C TRP A 33 23.40 -2.29 6.93
N GLU A 34 23.52 -3.11 7.98
CA GLU A 34 23.45 -4.57 7.87
C GLU A 34 22.08 -5.00 7.32
N HIS A 35 21.02 -4.37 7.81
CA HIS A 35 19.66 -4.52 7.29
C HIS A 35 19.14 -3.19 6.76
N ARG A 36 18.94 -3.10 5.44
CA ARG A 36 18.35 -1.93 4.77
C ARG A 36 16.83 -1.89 4.93
N LEU A 37 16.21 -0.75 4.61
CA LEU A 37 14.75 -0.60 4.64
C LEU A 37 14.04 -1.63 3.73
N SER A 38 14.62 -1.90 2.56
CA SER A 38 14.11 -2.90 1.61
C SER A 38 14.04 -4.33 2.18
N ALA A 39 14.85 -4.67 3.20
CA ALA A 39 14.78 -5.96 3.86
C ALA A 39 13.47 -6.17 4.65
N MET A 40 12.70 -5.10 4.87
CA MET A 40 11.35 -5.16 5.46
C MET A 40 10.23 -5.26 4.41
N VAL A 41 10.55 -5.35 3.12
CA VAL A 41 9.58 -5.56 2.03
C VAL A 41 9.57 -7.05 1.65
N HIS A 42 8.40 -7.59 1.28
CA HIS A 42 8.22 -9.01 0.97
C HIS A 42 7.45 -9.16 -0.34
N GLN A 43 8.09 -8.80 -1.44
CA GLN A 43 7.49 -8.83 -2.76
C GLN A 43 6.97 -10.24 -3.08
N THR A 44 5.68 -10.35 -3.34
CA THR A 44 5.02 -11.63 -3.71
C THR A 44 4.21 -11.51 -5.00
N ASP A 45 4.44 -10.43 -5.74
CA ASP A 45 3.82 -10.22 -7.03
C ASP A 45 4.33 -11.16 -8.12
N MET A 46 3.84 -10.94 -9.34
CA MET A 46 4.21 -11.78 -10.49
C MET A 46 5.65 -11.57 -10.97
N LEU A 47 6.34 -10.52 -10.50
CA LEU A 47 7.72 -10.22 -10.83
C LEU A 47 8.69 -10.85 -9.82
N ALA A 48 8.19 -11.21 -8.62
CA ALA A 48 8.96 -11.92 -7.62
C ALA A 48 9.44 -13.30 -8.15
N PRO A 49 10.75 -13.58 -8.06
CA PRO A 49 11.27 -14.92 -8.33
C PRO A 49 10.65 -15.98 -7.40
N GLN A 50 10.48 -17.20 -7.88
CA GLN A 50 9.79 -18.26 -7.11
C GLN A 50 10.53 -18.58 -5.80
N GLU A 51 11.86 -18.51 -5.82
CA GLU A 51 12.73 -18.67 -4.66
C GLU A 51 12.48 -17.60 -3.59
N ALA A 52 12.23 -16.35 -3.99
CA ALA A 52 11.91 -15.27 -3.05
C ALA A 52 10.55 -15.49 -2.40
N VAL A 53 9.54 -15.86 -3.20
CA VAL A 53 8.20 -16.21 -2.69
C VAL A 53 8.25 -17.40 -1.72
N ALA A 54 9.05 -18.41 -2.04
CA ALA A 54 9.27 -19.57 -1.18
C ALA A 54 9.93 -19.16 0.14
N LEU A 55 10.99 -18.33 0.09
CA LEU A 55 11.68 -17.81 1.27
C LEU A 55 10.73 -17.03 2.19
N TYR A 56 9.93 -16.12 1.64
CA TYR A 56 9.00 -15.30 2.43
C TYR A 56 7.89 -16.11 3.11
N SER A 57 7.67 -17.35 2.68
CA SER A 57 6.71 -18.27 3.27
C SER A 57 7.29 -19.12 4.42
N THR A 58 8.59 -19.00 4.71
CA THR A 58 9.25 -19.80 5.75
C THR A 58 9.07 -19.20 7.15
N THR A 59 9.06 -20.08 8.16
CA THR A 59 9.04 -19.67 9.57
C THR A 59 10.34 -18.99 9.99
N GLU A 60 11.46 -19.38 9.39
CA GLU A 60 12.80 -18.84 9.66
C GLU A 60 12.89 -17.38 9.17
N TYR A 61 12.35 -17.09 7.99
CA TYR A 61 12.25 -15.72 7.50
C TYR A 61 11.37 -14.86 8.40
N ALA A 62 10.17 -15.34 8.74
CA ALA A 62 9.25 -14.60 9.62
C ALA A 62 9.89 -14.30 10.99
N TYR A 63 10.58 -15.29 11.57
CA TYR A 63 11.31 -15.13 12.83
C TYR A 63 12.45 -14.11 12.71
N SER A 64 13.30 -14.23 11.69
CA SER A 64 14.44 -13.32 11.47
C SER A 64 13.96 -11.89 11.24
N LEU A 65 12.93 -11.71 10.41
CA LEU A 65 12.36 -10.40 10.14
C LEU A 65 11.81 -9.73 11.41
N ALA A 66 11.04 -10.46 12.21
CA ALA A 66 10.43 -9.93 13.43
C ALA A 66 11.45 -9.65 14.55
N ASN A 67 12.48 -10.47 14.69
CA ASN A 67 13.38 -10.43 15.85
C ASN A 67 14.77 -9.83 15.56
N VAL A 68 15.17 -9.70 14.28
CA VAL A 68 16.48 -9.19 13.88
C VAL A 68 16.31 -7.93 13.03
N THR A 69 15.71 -8.06 11.84
CA THR A 69 15.62 -6.98 10.86
C THR A 69 14.80 -5.80 11.36
N ILE A 70 13.57 -6.03 11.83
CA ILE A 70 12.66 -4.97 12.29
C ILE A 70 13.25 -4.20 13.49
N PRO A 71 13.73 -4.85 14.57
CA PRO A 71 14.36 -4.15 15.69
C PRO A 71 15.61 -3.35 15.28
N TYR A 72 16.46 -3.91 14.41
CA TYR A 72 17.64 -3.21 13.90
C TYR A 72 17.25 -1.92 13.16
N VAL A 73 16.32 -2.02 12.22
CA VAL A 73 15.89 -0.88 11.40
C VAL A 73 15.19 0.17 12.25
N ARG A 74 14.34 -0.23 13.21
CA ARG A 74 13.73 0.69 14.17
C ARG A 74 14.78 1.49 14.92
N GLN A 75 15.79 0.83 15.49
CA GLN A 75 16.84 1.51 16.23
C GLN A 75 17.53 2.57 15.37
N LYS A 76 17.83 2.25 14.11
CA LYS A 76 18.46 3.20 13.19
C LYS A 76 17.56 4.39 12.86
N LEU A 77 16.28 4.16 12.58
CA LEU A 77 15.30 5.22 12.30
C LEU A 77 15.08 6.13 13.51
N ASP A 78 15.11 5.57 14.72
CA ASP A 78 14.93 6.31 15.97
C ASP A 78 16.21 7.06 16.43
N THR A 79 17.39 6.68 15.94
CA THR A 79 18.68 7.32 16.28
C THR A 79 18.78 8.67 15.57
N ASP A 80 19.15 9.72 16.32
CA ASP A 80 19.30 11.09 15.82
C ASP A 80 18.09 11.61 15.02
N ASN A 81 16.90 11.11 15.36
CA ASN A 81 15.63 11.37 14.67
C ASN A 81 15.73 11.17 13.16
N LEU A 82 16.46 10.15 12.70
CA LEU A 82 16.66 9.88 11.28
C LEU A 82 15.33 9.73 10.54
N GLY A 83 14.36 9.00 11.08
CA GLY A 83 13.05 8.81 10.46
C GLY A 83 12.31 10.13 10.20
N GLU A 84 12.36 11.07 11.14
CA GLU A 84 11.76 12.41 10.99
C GLU A 84 12.49 13.25 9.94
N ARG A 85 13.83 13.16 9.87
CA ARG A 85 14.61 13.79 8.81
C ARG A 85 14.27 13.21 7.45
N MET A 86 14.10 11.90 7.35
CA MET A 86 13.66 11.23 6.12
C MET A 86 12.24 11.68 5.72
N PHE A 87 11.31 11.85 6.65
CA PHE A 87 10.00 12.43 6.36
C PHE A 87 10.12 13.84 5.82
N THR A 88 10.90 14.69 6.48
CA THR A 88 11.13 16.07 6.05
C THR A 88 11.67 16.13 4.62
N ALA A 89 12.69 15.31 4.32
CA ALA A 89 13.28 15.22 2.99
C ALA A 89 12.30 14.68 1.95
N SER A 90 11.55 13.62 2.27
CA SER A 90 10.56 13.05 1.35
C SER A 90 9.45 14.04 1.02
N ARG A 91 8.96 14.77 2.03
CA ARG A 91 7.90 15.78 1.90
C ARG A 91 8.33 16.97 1.06
N ALA A 92 9.59 17.41 1.17
CA ALA A 92 10.13 18.51 0.37
C ALA A 92 10.07 18.24 -1.15
N MET A 93 10.03 16.97 -1.56
CA MET A 93 9.99 16.55 -2.96
C MET A 93 8.57 16.26 -3.48
N GLU A 94 7.54 16.31 -2.64
CA GLU A 94 6.15 15.96 -3.04
C GLU A 94 5.50 16.97 -3.99
N SER A 95 6.05 18.18 -4.06
CA SER A 95 5.54 19.26 -4.92
C SER A 95 6.26 19.35 -6.26
N ASP A 96 7.01 18.30 -6.63
CA ASP A 96 7.70 18.24 -7.92
C ASP A 96 6.68 18.31 -9.06
N PRO A 97 6.70 19.37 -9.90
CA PRO A 97 5.76 19.53 -11.00
C PRO A 97 5.95 18.48 -12.10
N ASP A 98 7.12 17.82 -12.14
CA ASP A 98 7.46 16.81 -13.14
C ASP A 98 7.13 15.38 -12.66
N ASP A 99 6.59 15.22 -11.44
CA ASP A 99 6.15 13.94 -10.88
C ASP A 99 4.78 13.49 -11.46
N LEU A 100 4.77 13.19 -12.76
CA LEU A 100 3.58 12.77 -13.51
C LEU A 100 2.98 11.46 -12.97
N PHE A 101 3.76 10.64 -12.28
CA PHE A 101 3.38 9.32 -11.78
C PHE A 101 3.12 9.27 -10.27
N GLN A 102 3.21 10.41 -9.58
CA GLN A 102 3.04 10.55 -8.12
C GLN A 102 4.04 9.70 -7.30
N GLU A 103 5.23 9.45 -7.85
CA GLU A 103 6.30 8.69 -7.21
C GLU A 103 6.79 9.36 -5.93
N SER A 104 6.92 10.69 -5.91
CA SER A 104 7.40 11.42 -4.73
C SER A 104 6.42 11.32 -3.58
N LYS A 105 5.11 11.44 -3.87
CA LYS A 105 4.07 11.28 -2.86
C LYS A 105 3.95 9.82 -2.41
N TYR A 106 4.02 8.86 -3.33
CA TYR A 106 3.97 7.45 -2.98
C TYR A 106 5.21 7.00 -2.19
N ARG A 107 6.37 7.60 -2.44
CA ARG A 107 7.56 7.37 -1.62
C ARG A 107 7.35 7.79 -0.17
N THR A 108 6.69 8.92 0.10
CA THR A 108 6.33 9.29 1.48
C THR A 108 5.37 8.26 2.11
N ILE A 109 4.42 7.71 1.34
CA ILE A 109 3.56 6.61 1.80
C ILE A 109 4.40 5.38 2.19
N ILE A 110 5.31 4.94 1.34
CA ILE A 110 6.16 3.76 1.61
C ILE A 110 7.09 4.00 2.78
N LEU A 111 7.66 5.20 2.92
CA LEU A 111 8.43 5.57 4.12
C LEU A 111 7.57 5.44 5.38
N GLY A 112 6.35 5.99 5.37
CA GLY A 112 5.43 5.86 6.49
C GLY A 112 5.07 4.41 6.81
N ALA A 113 4.89 3.58 5.79
CA ALA A 113 4.63 2.15 5.95
C ALA A 113 5.82 1.41 6.58
N LEU A 114 7.05 1.71 6.14
CA LEU A 114 8.28 1.13 6.68
C LEU A 114 8.49 1.56 8.13
N MET A 115 8.22 2.83 8.45
CA MET A 115 8.26 3.35 9.82
C MET A 115 7.24 2.65 10.72
N MET A 116 6.00 2.46 10.27
CA MET A 116 4.98 1.71 11.00
C MET A 116 5.37 0.23 11.15
N ARG A 117 5.94 -0.39 10.11
CA ARG A 117 6.42 -1.77 10.15
C ARG A 117 7.56 -1.95 11.16
N ALA A 118 8.48 -0.99 11.21
CA ALA A 118 9.55 -0.97 12.20
C ALA A 118 9.02 -0.72 13.63
N GLY A 119 7.85 -0.08 13.75
CA GLY A 119 7.41 0.52 15.03
C GLY A 119 8.29 1.72 15.42
N ALA A 120 8.92 2.37 14.45
CA ALA A 120 9.72 3.57 14.67
C ALA A 120 8.83 4.76 15.08
N ARG A 121 9.40 5.77 15.72
CA ARG A 121 8.67 6.98 16.14
C ARG A 121 8.25 7.82 14.93
N ILE A 122 6.96 8.07 14.80
CA ILE A 122 6.39 9.01 13.82
C ILE A 122 5.71 10.12 14.61
N ASN A 123 6.09 11.37 14.37
CA ASN A 123 5.46 12.49 15.06
C ASN A 123 4.01 12.68 14.56
N ARG A 124 3.21 13.44 15.32
CA ARG A 124 1.79 13.66 15.00
C ARG A 124 1.57 14.39 13.67
N ALA A 125 2.47 15.31 13.31
CA ALA A 125 2.35 16.08 12.08
C ALA A 125 2.56 15.18 10.85
N ASP A 126 3.54 14.28 10.89
CA ASP A 126 3.80 13.34 9.80
C ASP A 126 2.69 12.27 9.71
N LEU A 127 2.14 11.80 10.84
CA LEU A 127 0.95 10.93 10.81
C LEU A 127 -0.27 11.62 10.17
N GLN A 128 -0.47 12.90 10.45
CA GLN A 128 -1.56 13.66 9.82
C GLN A 128 -1.28 13.88 8.33
N HIS A 129 -0.05 14.24 7.98
CA HIS A 129 0.38 14.39 6.59
C HIS A 129 0.14 13.12 5.78
N LEU A 130 0.48 11.95 6.32
CA LEU A 130 0.18 10.66 5.67
C LEU A 130 -1.33 10.47 5.42
N ARG A 131 -2.19 10.83 6.38
CA ARG A 131 -3.65 10.77 6.20
C ARG A 131 -4.12 11.70 5.08
N ASP A 132 -3.58 12.90 5.02
CA ASP A 132 -3.92 13.91 4.02
C ASP A 132 -3.38 13.56 2.63
N LEU A 133 -2.30 12.78 2.57
CA LEU A 133 -1.66 12.33 1.33
C LEU A 133 -2.38 11.15 0.68
N VAL A 134 -2.90 10.20 1.46
CA VAL A 134 -3.61 9.00 0.96
C VAL A 134 -4.75 9.28 -0.04
N PRO A 135 -5.61 10.30 0.11
CA PRO A 135 -6.64 10.60 -0.89
C PRO A 135 -6.07 11.17 -2.20
N GLN A 136 -4.83 11.67 -2.21
CA GLN A 136 -4.18 12.27 -3.39
C GLN A 136 -3.48 11.22 -4.27
N ILE A 137 -3.17 10.05 -3.71
CA ILE A 137 -2.50 8.96 -4.42
C ILE A 137 -3.49 8.17 -5.28
N ASN A 138 -3.12 7.93 -6.53
CA ASN A 138 -3.81 7.05 -7.45
C ASN A 138 -4.06 5.68 -6.79
N CYS A 139 -5.31 5.24 -6.84
CA CYS A 139 -5.72 3.96 -6.27
C CYS A 139 -6.52 3.16 -7.27
N THR A 140 -5.99 2.01 -7.66
CA THR A 140 -6.56 1.16 -8.71
C THR A 140 -7.05 -0.17 -8.11
N SER A 141 -8.26 -0.58 -8.49
CA SER A 141 -8.85 -1.84 -8.01
C SER A 141 -8.62 -3.00 -8.97
N ARG A 142 -8.00 -2.75 -10.13
CA ARG A 142 -7.76 -3.72 -11.20
C ARG A 142 -6.28 -3.78 -11.50
N ARG A 143 -5.82 -4.96 -11.94
CA ARG A 143 -4.47 -5.13 -12.48
C ARG A 143 -4.32 -4.26 -13.74
N THR A 144 -3.33 -3.38 -13.73
CA THR A 144 -2.85 -2.60 -14.88
C THR A 144 -1.59 -3.27 -15.43
N ILE A 145 -1.36 -3.19 -16.75
CA ILE A 145 -0.28 -3.93 -17.43
C ILE A 145 0.96 -3.05 -17.64
N PHE A 146 0.81 -1.72 -17.70
CA PHE A 146 1.90 -0.81 -18.07
C PHE A 146 2.20 0.30 -17.07
N GLU A 147 1.26 0.62 -16.18
CA GLU A 147 1.37 1.74 -15.24
C GLU A 147 0.72 1.30 -13.91
N ASP A 148 1.53 0.70 -13.04
CA ASP A 148 1.11 0.31 -11.69
C ASP A 148 1.75 1.25 -10.67
N HIS A 149 1.26 2.49 -10.64
CA HIS A 149 1.74 3.50 -9.69
C HIS A 149 0.72 3.73 -8.58
N GLY A 150 1.23 3.73 -7.36
CA GLY A 150 0.49 4.14 -6.19
C GLY A 150 -0.20 2.95 -5.55
N PHE A 151 -1.38 3.18 -4.97
CA PHE A 151 -2.06 2.11 -4.26
C PHE A 151 -2.79 1.14 -5.20
N ARG A 152 -2.75 -0.13 -4.81
CA ARG A 152 -3.88 -1.03 -5.07
C ARG A 152 -4.88 -0.96 -3.93
N ALA A 153 -6.16 -1.20 -4.24
CA ALA A 153 -7.25 -1.13 -3.25
C ALA A 153 -6.98 -1.86 -1.92
N PRO A 154 -6.50 -3.13 -1.88
CA PRO A 154 -6.17 -3.79 -0.63
C PRO A 154 -4.97 -3.16 0.10
N GLY A 155 -3.93 -2.73 -0.63
CA GLY A 155 -2.79 -2.01 -0.06
C GLY A 155 -3.19 -0.69 0.60
N LYS A 156 -4.05 0.12 -0.05
CA LYS A 156 -4.61 1.35 0.53
C LYS A 156 -5.37 1.08 1.82
N ALA A 157 -6.24 0.07 1.80
CA ALA A 157 -7.02 -0.30 2.97
C ALA A 157 -6.12 -0.72 4.13
N GLN A 158 -5.10 -1.56 3.85
CA GLN A 158 -4.14 -2.01 4.86
C GLN A 158 -3.30 -0.87 5.43
N PHE A 159 -2.87 0.07 4.59
CA PHE A 159 -2.13 1.25 5.03
C PHE A 159 -2.98 2.15 5.94
N LEU A 160 -4.23 2.42 5.58
CA LEU A 160 -5.15 3.18 6.42
C LEU A 160 -5.40 2.49 7.78
N ALA A 161 -5.62 1.17 7.78
CA ALA A 161 -5.75 0.41 9.03
C ALA A 161 -4.48 0.50 9.89
N ALA A 162 -3.29 0.43 9.27
CA ALA A 162 -2.04 0.61 9.97
C ALA A 162 -1.91 2.00 10.60
N LEU A 163 -2.30 3.06 9.89
CA LEU A 163 -2.28 4.43 10.41
C LEU A 163 -3.23 4.63 11.61
N ASP A 164 -4.41 4.02 11.56
CA ASP A 164 -5.41 4.13 12.63
C ASP A 164 -5.03 3.35 13.88
N HIS A 165 -4.23 2.29 13.73
CA HIS A 165 -3.78 1.43 14.82
C HIS A 165 -2.30 1.64 15.20
N TYR A 166 -1.63 2.64 14.61
CA TYR A 166 -0.21 2.90 14.86
C TYR A 166 0.06 3.23 16.33
N GLN A 167 1.08 2.58 16.88
CA GLN A 167 1.61 2.86 18.20
C GLN A 167 3.14 2.90 18.13
N PRO A 168 3.80 3.95 18.65
CA PRO A 168 5.25 3.99 18.71
C PRO A 168 5.81 2.79 19.47
N GLY A 169 6.81 2.14 18.90
CA GLY A 169 7.47 0.99 19.47
C GLY A 169 6.77 -0.35 19.26
N VAL A 170 5.59 -0.38 18.63
CA VAL A 170 4.86 -1.60 18.28
C VAL A 170 4.94 -1.79 16.76
N PRO A 171 5.74 -2.77 16.27
CA PRO A 171 5.82 -3.09 14.85
C PRO A 171 4.47 -3.46 14.24
N ARG A 172 4.14 -2.90 13.08
CA ARG A 172 2.96 -3.30 12.29
C ARG A 172 3.29 -4.49 11.39
N ASN A 173 2.54 -5.59 11.54
CA ASN A 173 2.67 -6.74 10.66
C ASN A 173 1.90 -6.53 9.34
N PHE A 174 2.64 -6.33 8.25
CA PHE A 174 2.07 -6.22 6.90
C PHE A 174 1.99 -7.56 6.14
N GLN A 175 2.66 -8.61 6.62
CA GLN A 175 2.60 -9.95 6.02
C GLN A 175 1.29 -10.66 6.34
N ASP A 176 0.77 -10.40 7.53
CA ASP A 176 -0.41 -11.09 8.02
C ASP A 176 -1.64 -10.88 7.14
N PRO A 177 -2.49 -11.91 6.99
CA PRO A 177 -3.77 -11.78 6.33
C PRO A 177 -4.53 -10.54 6.80
N SER A 178 -4.89 -9.67 5.87
CA SER A 178 -5.66 -8.46 6.15
C SER A 178 -6.99 -8.49 5.42
N CYS A 179 -8.01 -7.86 6.01
CA CYS A 179 -9.31 -7.75 5.39
C CYS A 179 -9.22 -6.94 4.09
N PHE A 180 -9.71 -7.51 2.99
CA PHE A 180 -9.68 -6.90 1.66
C PHE A 180 -10.36 -5.52 1.60
N LYS A 181 -11.35 -5.27 2.46
CA LYS A 181 -12.11 -4.02 2.46
C LYS A 181 -11.56 -2.95 3.40
N CYS A 182 -11.15 -3.34 4.60
CA CYS A 182 -10.79 -2.39 5.65
C CYS A 182 -9.34 -2.53 6.12
N GLY A 183 -8.55 -3.43 5.53
CA GLY A 183 -7.12 -3.56 5.81
C GLY A 183 -6.74 -4.15 7.17
N LYS A 184 -7.74 -4.40 8.03
CA LYS A 184 -7.52 -4.88 9.39
C LYS A 184 -6.94 -6.30 9.43
N ILE A 185 -5.95 -6.49 10.27
CA ILE A 185 -5.29 -7.80 10.55
C ILE A 185 -5.86 -8.43 11.82
N GLU A 186 -5.35 -9.61 12.20
CA GLU A 186 -5.82 -10.35 13.38
C GLU A 186 -5.74 -9.51 14.66
N GLU A 187 -4.65 -8.76 14.83
CA GLU A 187 -4.40 -7.87 15.96
C GLU A 187 -5.44 -6.76 16.10
N ASP A 188 -6.11 -6.37 15.00
CA ASP A 188 -7.11 -5.29 15.02
C ASP A 188 -8.53 -5.79 15.34
N ILE A 189 -8.81 -7.07 15.10
CA ILE A 189 -10.17 -7.65 15.18
C ILE A 189 -10.28 -8.81 16.17
N GLY A 190 -9.16 -9.26 16.75
CA GLY A 190 -9.09 -10.33 17.74
C GLY A 190 -9.22 -11.75 17.18
N HIS A 191 -9.19 -11.92 15.85
CA HIS A 191 -9.22 -13.22 15.19
C HIS A 191 -8.68 -13.16 13.76
N LYS A 192 -8.21 -14.29 13.22
CA LYS A 192 -7.79 -14.38 11.80
C LYS A 192 -8.91 -13.98 10.83
N PRO A 193 -8.66 -13.10 9.85
CA PRO A 193 -9.59 -12.86 8.76
C PRO A 193 -9.96 -14.15 8.02
N LEU A 194 -11.19 -14.22 7.53
CA LEU A 194 -11.74 -15.41 6.88
C LEU A 194 -11.47 -15.40 5.37
N LYS A 195 -10.94 -16.50 4.85
CA LYS A 195 -10.68 -16.70 3.43
C LYS A 195 -11.98 -16.82 2.63
N CYS A 196 -12.07 -16.08 1.52
CA CYS A 196 -13.19 -16.15 0.61
C CYS A 196 -13.25 -17.52 -0.07
N LYS A 197 -14.33 -18.27 0.17
CA LYS A 197 -14.54 -19.60 -0.44
C LYS A 197 -14.67 -19.60 -1.96
N LYS A 198 -14.98 -18.45 -2.58
CA LYS A 198 -15.18 -18.35 -4.04
C LYS A 198 -13.88 -18.08 -4.78
N CYS A 199 -13.09 -17.10 -4.34
CA CYS A 199 -11.84 -16.74 -5.02
C CYS A 199 -10.59 -17.37 -4.39
N ASN A 200 -10.71 -17.98 -3.20
CA ASN A 200 -9.61 -18.60 -2.45
C ASN A 200 -8.40 -17.69 -2.26
N PHE A 201 -8.62 -16.37 -2.22
CA PHE A 201 -7.54 -15.38 -2.11
C PHE A 201 -7.90 -14.25 -1.14
N ALA A 202 -8.96 -13.50 -1.43
CA ALA A 202 -9.37 -12.38 -0.58
C ALA A 202 -9.80 -12.84 0.82
N MET A 203 -9.43 -12.05 1.84
CA MET A 203 -9.76 -12.29 3.24
C MET A 203 -10.74 -11.22 3.76
N TYR A 204 -11.60 -11.54 4.73
CA TYR A 204 -12.62 -10.61 5.26
C TYR A 204 -12.77 -10.73 6.78
N CYS A 205 -13.07 -9.64 7.48
CA CYS A 205 -13.27 -9.63 8.95
C CYS A 205 -14.42 -10.52 9.43
N SER A 206 -15.45 -10.80 8.62
CA SER A 206 -16.53 -11.70 9.04
C SER A 206 -17.23 -12.33 7.84
N LYS A 207 -18.12 -13.30 8.08
CA LYS A 207 -18.88 -14.04 7.05
C LYS A 207 -19.76 -13.17 6.15
N VAL A 208 -19.86 -11.85 6.37
CA VAL A 208 -20.74 -10.97 5.59
C VAL A 208 -19.95 -10.13 4.59
N GLY A 209 -19.38 -10.83 3.62
CA GLY A 209 -19.01 -10.26 2.33
C GLY A 209 -19.88 -10.85 1.23
N LYS A 210 -21.22 -10.82 1.36
CA LYS A 210 -22.10 -11.10 0.21
C LYS A 210 -21.86 -10.01 -0.82
N MET A 211 -20.88 -10.26 -1.68
CA MET A 211 -20.58 -9.47 -2.86
C MET A 211 -21.76 -9.64 -3.82
N LYS A 212 -22.82 -8.84 -3.66
CA LYS A 212 -23.71 -8.52 -4.77
C LYS A 212 -22.91 -7.60 -5.69
N THR A 213 -22.07 -8.17 -6.54
CA THR A 213 -21.59 -7.48 -7.74
C THR A 213 -22.80 -7.23 -8.64
N LYS A 214 -23.48 -6.09 -8.48
CA LYS A 214 -24.24 -5.49 -9.57
C LYS A 214 -23.23 -4.77 -10.46
N PHE A 215 -22.62 -5.51 -11.39
CA PHE A 215 -22.12 -4.88 -12.61
C PHE A 215 -23.36 -4.48 -13.41
N SER A 216 -23.74 -3.19 -13.34
CA SER A 216 -24.71 -2.65 -14.29
C SER A 216 -23.96 -2.36 -15.58
N SER A 217 -23.91 -3.36 -16.46
CA SER A 217 -23.65 -3.16 -17.87
C SER A 217 -24.84 -2.41 -18.48
N ARG A 218 -24.71 -1.09 -18.65
CA ARG A 218 -25.42 -0.34 -19.69
C ARG A 218 -24.32 0.37 -20.48
N VAL A 219 -23.67 -0.32 -21.41
CA VAL A 219 -24.06 -0.35 -22.83
C VAL A 219 -24.55 1.02 -23.28
N LEU A 220 -23.62 1.76 -23.88
CA LEU A 220 -23.89 2.83 -24.83
C LEU A 220 -24.94 2.33 -25.85
N ILE A 221 -26.02 3.09 -26.02
CA ILE A 221 -26.69 3.15 -27.31
C ILE A 221 -26.67 4.61 -27.74
N LEU A 222 -25.81 4.85 -28.73
CA LEU A 222 -25.88 5.98 -29.65
C LEU A 222 -27.27 6.02 -30.30
N HIS A 223 -27.90 7.18 -30.37
CA HIS A 223 -28.67 7.53 -31.55
C HIS A 223 -28.46 9.00 -31.91
N ARG A 224 -27.73 9.18 -33.02
CA ARG A 224 -27.72 10.36 -33.87
C ARG A 224 -29.02 10.37 -34.70
N THR A 225 -29.54 11.59 -34.90
CA THR A 225 -30.32 12.08 -36.06
C THR A 225 -31.68 11.46 -36.40
N ALA A 226 -32.74 12.27 -36.34
CA ALA A 226 -33.63 12.51 -37.49
C ALA A 226 -34.45 13.80 -37.29
N SER A 227 -34.47 14.62 -38.33
CA SER A 227 -35.19 15.88 -38.54
C SER A 227 -36.52 15.64 -39.27
N VAL A 228 -37.44 16.65 -39.25
CA VAL A 228 -38.57 16.87 -40.20
C VAL A 228 -39.81 15.97 -39.89
N THR A 229 -41.11 16.36 -39.82
CA THR A 229 -41.96 17.46 -40.35
C THR A 229 -43.35 17.47 -39.64
N SER A 230 -44.03 18.63 -39.70
CA SER A 230 -45.48 18.86 -39.92
C SER A 230 -46.59 18.43 -38.94
N GLY A 231 -47.51 19.38 -38.66
CA GLY A 231 -48.92 19.15 -38.28
C GLY A 231 -49.34 20.03 -37.09
N ALA A 232 -49.74 21.29 -37.28
CA ALA A 232 -51.11 21.77 -37.56
C ALA A 232 -52.03 21.83 -36.32
N ASN A 233 -52.42 23.08 -35.95
CA ASN A 233 -53.65 23.62 -35.31
C ASN A 233 -54.31 22.82 -34.16
N ILE A 234 -54.89 23.38 -33.09
CA ILE A 234 -55.94 24.40 -32.87
C ILE A 234 -55.86 24.62 -31.33
N GLU A 235 -55.76 25.81 -30.75
CA GLU A 235 -56.81 26.83 -30.52
C GLU A 235 -56.16 28.08 -29.90
#